data_AF-A0A218X9U8-F1
#
_entry.id   AF-A0A218X9U8-F1
#
_cell.length_a   1.000
_cell.length_b   1.000
_cell.length_c   1.000
_cell.angle_alpha   90.00
_cell.angle_beta   90.00
_cell.angle_gamma   90.00
#
_symmetry.space_group_name_H-M   'P 1'
#
loop_
_entity.id
_entity.type
_entity.pdbx_description
1 polymer ?
#
loop_
_entity_poly.entity_id
_entity_poly.type
_entity_poly.pdbx_seq_one_letter_code
_entity_poly.pdbx_strand_id
1 'polypeptide(L)'
;MVATRAVSQLIWIPSAGVGHLVSVVEIAKLPVRRDDRLSITLLVMNPPSTSKSNPFAELLASVSSSAAMSRICFLELPYEENPPGASSKSTNVNLAERH
;
A
#
# COMPACT_ATOMS: atom_id res chain seq x y z
N MET A 1 4.66 -41.65 2.45
CA MET A 1 3.93 -40.69 1.59
C MET A 1 3.91 -39.35 2.31
N VAL A 2 4.69 -38.36 1.86
CA VAL A 2 4.70 -37.02 2.46
C VAL A 2 3.48 -36.27 1.92
N ALA A 3 2.50 -35.99 2.77
CA ALA A 3 1.39 -35.12 2.41
C ALA A 3 1.91 -33.68 2.28
N THR A 4 1.97 -33.16 1.07
CA THR A 4 2.26 -31.74 0.84
C THR A 4 1.06 -30.92 1.29
N ARG A 5 1.29 -30.04 2.26
CA ARG A 5 0.26 -29.09 2.74
C ARG A 5 0.16 -27.94 1.73
N ALA A 6 -1.02 -27.75 1.12
CA ALA A 6 -1.25 -26.68 0.14
C ALA A 6 -1.08 -25.27 0.77
N VAL A 7 -0.52 -24.30 0.05
CA VAL A 7 -0.32 -22.93 0.57
C VAL A 7 -1.53 -22.07 0.21
N SER A 8 -1.97 -21.20 1.12
CA SER A 8 -3.06 -20.26 0.93
C SER A 8 -2.54 -18.83 0.94
N GLN A 9 -3.03 -17.99 0.03
CA GLN A 9 -2.66 -16.58 -0.04
C GLN A 9 -3.87 -15.68 0.18
N LEU A 10 -3.70 -14.65 0.99
CA LEU A 10 -4.72 -13.66 1.30
C LEU A 10 -4.24 -12.26 0.93
N ILE A 11 -5.03 -11.54 0.14
CA ILE A 11 -4.73 -10.16 -0.26
C ILE A 11 -5.63 -9.22 0.53
N TRP A 12 -5.04 -8.26 1.23
CA TRP A 12 -5.75 -7.20 1.95
C TRP A 12 -5.58 -5.87 1.24
N ILE A 13 -6.69 -5.14 1.17
CA ILE A 13 -6.78 -3.81 0.57
C ILE A 13 -7.09 -2.82 1.70
N PRO A 14 -6.08 -2.38 2.46
CA PRO A 14 -6.29 -1.41 3.51
C PRO A 14 -6.63 -0.04 2.91
N SER A 15 -7.34 0.80 3.67
CA SER A 15 -7.48 2.22 3.33
C SER A 15 -6.09 2.88 3.23
N ALA A 16 -5.96 3.88 2.35
CA ALA A 16 -4.73 4.64 2.20
C ALA A 16 -4.36 5.36 3.52
N GLY A 17 -3.07 5.43 3.82
CA GLY A 17 -2.55 6.12 5.00
C GLY A 17 -1.79 5.20 5.97
N VAL A 18 -0.81 5.80 6.66
CA VAL A 18 0.16 5.08 7.50
C VAL A 18 -0.51 4.43 8.71
N GLY A 19 -1.43 5.13 9.37
CA GLY A 19 -2.15 4.60 10.53
C GLY A 19 -2.94 3.33 10.19
N HIS A 20 -3.61 3.33 9.03
CA HIS A 20 -4.33 2.15 8.53
C HIS A 20 -3.35 1.00 8.23
N LEU A 21 -2.22 1.27 7.60
CA LEU A 21 -1.20 0.26 7.31
C LEU A 21 -0.62 -0.36 8.59
N VAL A 22 -0.28 0.45 9.60
CA VAL A 22 0.23 -0.04 10.89
C VAL A 22 -0.77 -0.98 11.56
N SER A 23 -2.04 -0.57 11.67
CA SER A 23 -3.08 -1.41 12.29
C SER A 23 -3.27 -2.72 11.55
N VAL A 24 -3.29 -2.67 10.22
CA VAL A 24 -3.49 -3.84 9.37
C VAL A 24 -2.29 -4.80 9.48
N VAL A 25 -1.07 -4.29 9.55
CA VAL A 25 0.12 -5.10 9.82
C VAL A 25 0.02 -5.83 11.16
N GLU A 26 -0.38 -5.15 12.24
CA GLU A 26 -0.53 -5.80 13.55
C GLU A 26 -1.57 -6.92 13.52
N ILE A 27 -2.69 -6.69 12.84
CA ILE A 27 -3.72 -7.72 12.65
C ILE A 27 -3.16 -8.87 11.80
N ALA A 28 -2.39 -8.60 10.74
CA ALA A 28 -1.82 -9.61 9.84
C ALA A 28 -0.84 -10.56 10.53
N LYS A 29 -0.13 -10.10 11.58
CA LYS A 29 0.81 -10.94 12.33
C LYS A 29 0.14 -12.12 13.02
N LEU A 30 -1.12 -11.99 13.40
CA LEU A 30 -1.85 -13.03 14.14
C LEU A 30 -2.21 -14.27 13.29
N PRO A 31 -2.88 -14.14 12.12
CA PRO A 31 -3.23 -15.28 11.29
C PRO A 31 -1.99 -15.95 10.68
N VAL A 32 -0.95 -15.20 10.30
CA VAL A 32 0.30 -15.83 9.84
C VAL A 32 0.91 -16.67 10.96
N ARG A 33 1.03 -16.16 12.19
CA ARG A 33 1.59 -16.94 13.32
C ARG A 33 0.82 -18.22 13.65
N ARG A 34 -0.47 -18.31 13.30
CA ARG A 34 -1.31 -19.48 13.60
C ARG A 34 -1.32 -20.53 12.51
N ASP A 35 -1.18 -20.13 11.25
CA ASP A 35 -1.13 -21.06 10.12
C ASP A 35 0.11 -20.77 9.27
N ASP A 36 1.08 -21.67 9.33
CA ASP A 36 2.33 -21.58 8.55
C ASP A 36 2.12 -21.70 7.04
N ARG A 37 0.93 -22.15 6.61
CA ARG A 37 0.54 -22.25 5.20
C ARG A 37 -0.10 -20.97 4.68
N LEU A 38 -0.37 -19.99 5.54
CA LEU A 38 -0.97 -18.73 5.16
C LEU A 38 0.12 -17.68 4.90
N SER A 39 0.07 -17.07 3.72
CA SER A 39 0.77 -15.82 3.40
C SER A 39 -0.22 -14.68 3.20
N ILE A 40 0.19 -13.47 3.60
CA ILE A 40 -0.63 -12.26 3.46
C ILE A 40 0.10 -11.28 2.56
N THR A 41 -0.63 -10.67 1.63
CA THR A 41 -0.16 -9.56 0.81
C THR A 41 -0.97 -8.31 1.16
N LEU A 42 -0.30 -7.25 1.58
CA LEU A 42 -0.90 -5.95 1.86
C LEU A 42 -0.69 -5.04 0.65
N LEU A 43 -1.78 -4.57 0.04
CA LEU A 43 -1.71 -3.53 -0.97
C LEU A 43 -1.43 -2.19 -0.30
N VAL A 44 -0.40 -1.49 -0.77
CA VAL A 44 0.04 -0.22 -0.21
C VAL A 44 -0.30 0.87 -1.21
N MET A 45 -1.26 1.71 -0.83
CA MET A 45 -1.57 2.94 -1.53
C MET A 45 -0.76 4.08 -0.91
N ASN A 46 0.32 4.46 -1.59
CA ASN A 46 1.22 5.52 -1.15
C ASN A 46 1.09 6.74 -2.09
N PRO A 47 0.16 7.67 -1.81
CA PRO A 47 0.10 8.91 -2.58
C PRO A 47 1.39 9.71 -2.38
N PRO A 48 1.85 10.47 -3.38
CA PRO A 48 3.02 11.32 -3.25
C PRO A 48 2.79 12.29 -2.10
N SER A 49 3.61 12.14 -1.07
CA SER A 49 3.59 13.04 0.07
C SER A 49 4.49 14.23 -0.24
N THR A 50 4.09 15.42 0.22
CA THR A 50 4.95 16.62 0.20
C THR A 50 6.05 16.55 1.27
N SER A 51 6.10 15.47 2.04
CA SER A 51 7.07 15.24 3.12
C SER A 51 8.38 14.69 2.56
N LYS A 52 9.50 15.09 3.17
CA LYS A 52 10.82 14.51 2.88
C LYS A 52 10.95 13.06 3.36
N SER A 53 10.10 12.62 4.28
CA SER A 53 10.07 11.24 4.78
C SER A 53 9.00 10.41 4.07
N ASN A 54 9.37 9.19 3.67
CA ASN A 54 8.42 8.18 3.22
C ASN A 54 8.00 7.33 4.43
N PRO A 55 6.82 7.58 5.02
CA PRO A 55 6.42 6.86 6.23
C PRO A 55 6.13 5.38 5.99
N PHE A 56 5.88 4.98 4.73
CA PHE A 56 5.82 3.56 4.37
C PHE A 56 7.19 2.89 4.46
N ALA A 57 8.25 3.56 4.02
CA ALA A 57 9.61 3.05 4.16
C ALA A 57 10.02 2.89 5.63
N GLU A 58 9.64 3.84 6.48
CA GLU A 58 9.86 3.76 7.94
C GLU A 58 9.10 2.58 8.57
N LEU A 59 7.83 2.39 8.19
CA LEU A 59 7.04 1.24 8.64
C LEU A 59 7.71 -0.07 8.22
N LEU A 60 8.14 -0.17 6.95
CA LEU A 60 8.77 -1.37 6.42
C LEU A 60 10.07 -1.67 7.17
N ALA A 61 10.90 -0.66 7.43
CA ALA A 61 12.12 -0.79 8.22
C ALA A 61 11.83 -1.26 9.65
N SER A 62 10.79 -0.70 10.29
CA SER A 62 10.37 -1.07 11.64
C SER A 62 9.93 -2.54 11.73
N VAL A 63 9.20 -3.04 10.73
CA VAL A 63 8.59 -4.37 10.80
C VAL A 63 9.50 -5.47 10.28
N SER A 64 10.48 -5.16 9.43
CA SER A 64 11.39 -6.13 8.79
C SER A 64 12.13 -7.08 9.74
N SER A 65 12.30 -6.69 11.01
CA SER A 65 12.95 -7.54 12.03
C SER A 65 12.03 -8.63 12.62
N SER A 66 10.72 -8.59 12.34
CA SER A 66 9.77 -9.56 12.91
C SER A 66 9.76 -10.88 12.14
N ALA A 67 9.90 -12.02 12.83
CA ALA A 67 9.77 -13.34 12.20
C ALA A 67 8.45 -13.54 11.43
N ALA A 68 7.37 -12.89 11.87
CA ALA A 68 6.07 -12.90 11.20
C ALA A 68 6.08 -12.20 9.82
N MET A 69 7.06 -11.31 9.56
CA MET A 69 7.20 -10.61 8.28
C MET A 69 7.75 -11.48 7.15
N SER A 70 8.29 -12.66 7.45
CA SER A 70 8.67 -13.64 6.40
C SER A 70 7.50 -14.08 5.52
N ARG A 71 6.25 -13.92 6.00
CA ARG A 71 5.02 -14.33 5.31
C ARG A 71 4.02 -13.18 5.10
N ILE A 72 4.42 -11.96 5.39
CA ILE A 72 3.65 -10.75 5.10
C ILE A 72 4.41 -9.97 4.03
N CYS A 73 3.83 -9.88 2.84
CA CYS A 73 4.37 -9.16 1.70
C CYS A 73 3.66 -7.82 1.55
N PHE A 74 4.40 -6.80 1.12
CA PHE A 74 3.85 -5.50 0.77
C PHE A 74 3.93 -5.32 -0.74
N LEU A 75 2.83 -4.91 -1.36
CA LEU A 75 2.79 -4.58 -2.79
C LEU A 75 2.39 -3.11 -2.94
N GLU A 76 3.36 -2.28 -3.32
CA GLU A 76 3.10 -0.86 -3.61
C GLU A 76 2.36 -0.74 -4.94
N LEU A 77 1.25 0.00 -4.91
CA LEU A 77 0.47 0.29 -6.10
C LEU A 77 1.01 1.57 -6.77
N PRO A 78 1.01 1.62 -8.11
CA PRO A 78 1.35 2.85 -8.83
C PRO A 78 0.36 3.96 -8.46
N TYR A 79 0.88 5.16 -8.24
CA TYR A 79 0.06 6.36 -8.07
C TYR A 79 -0.17 7.03 -9.42
N GLU A 80 -1.43 7.30 -9.76
CA GLU A 80 -1.82 8.05 -10.96
C GLU A 80 -2.25 9.46 -10.54
N GLU A 81 -1.44 10.48 -10.87
CA GLU A 81 -1.72 11.88 -10.56
C GLU A 81 -2.85 12.46 -11.42
N ASN A 82 -3.06 11.91 -12.62
CA ASN A 82 -4.11 12.33 -13.55
C ASN A 82 -4.82 11.10 -14.14
N PRO A 83 -5.91 10.62 -13.51
CA PRO A 83 -6.67 9.53 -14.08
C PRO A 83 -7.23 9.95 -15.44
N PRO A 84 -7.20 9.08 -16.47
CA PRO A 84 -7.72 9.38 -17.80
C PRO A 84 -9.21 9.73 -17.71
N GLY A 85 -9.53 11.02 -17.77
CA GLY A 85 -10.88 11.56 -17.56
C GLY A 85 -10.93 12.87 -16.77
N ALA A 86 -9.87 13.24 -16.04
CA ALA A 86 -9.76 14.55 -15.39
C ALA A 86 -9.41 15.63 -16.43
N SER A 87 -10.39 16.12 -17.19
CA SER A 87 -10.18 17.21 -18.13
C SER A 87 -9.81 18.49 -17.39
N SER A 88 -8.59 18.98 -17.58
CA SER A 88 -8.17 20.33 -17.24
C SER A 88 -8.94 21.34 -18.10
N LYS A 89 -10.12 21.77 -17.63
CA LYS A 89 -10.74 23.01 -18.13
C LYS A 89 -10.13 24.19 -17.38
N SER A 90 -8.97 24.66 -17.82
CA SER A 90 -8.55 26.05 -17.59
C SER A 90 -8.67 26.81 -18.90
N THR A 91 -9.86 27.37 -19.12
CA THR A 91 -10.11 28.35 -20.17
C THR A 91 -9.25 29.59 -19.89
N ASN A 92 -8.19 29.79 -20.67
CA ASN A 92 -7.50 31.07 -20.74
C ASN A 92 -8.44 32.08 -21.43
N VAL A 93 -9.18 32.86 -20.66
CA VAL A 93 -9.79 34.10 -21.15
C VAL A 93 -8.71 35.16 -21.23
N ASN A 94 -8.04 35.24 -22.38
CA ASN A 94 -7.19 36.39 -22.69
C ASN A 94 -8.12 37.56 -23.05
N LEU A 95 -8.35 38.44 -22.06
CA LEU A 95 -9.12 39.66 -22.20
C LEU A 95 -8.30 40.65 -23.03
N ALA A 96 -8.74 40.85 -24.27
CA ALA A 96 -8.25 41.89 -25.15
C ALA A 96 -8.61 43.29 -24.60
N GLU A 97 -7.61 44.04 -24.15
CA GLU A 97 -7.58 45.51 -24.24
C GLU A 97 -6.65 45.83 -25.42
N ARG A 98 -7.11 45.98 -26.67
CA ARG A 98 -7.83 47.12 -27.27
C ARG A 98 -7.23 48.48 -26.90
N HIS A 99 -6.36 48.92 -27.83
CA HIS A 99 -6.00 50.28 -28.27
C HIS A 99 -6.82 51.45 -27.70
#